data_AF-A0A2W6C7G9-F1
#
_entry.id   AF-A0A2W6C7G9-F1
#
_cell.length_a   1.000
_cell.length_b   1.000
_cell.length_c   1.000
_cell.angle_alpha   90.00
_cell.angle_beta   90.00
_cell.angle_gamma   90.00
#
_symmetry.space_group_name_H-M   'P 1'
#
loop_
_entity.id
_entity.type
_entity.pdbx_description
1 polymer ?
#
loop_
_entity_poly.entity_id
_entity_poly.type
_entity_poly.pdbx_seq_one_letter_code
_entity_poly.pdbx_strand_id
1 'polypeptide(L)'
;MDLVPRQGYRMTDFETFRKTLVPLKRDPTITVQKRGTMSLNKAAQVLLGAPAAVELLYDASARTIGLRPVSARADHGYCLRSSTGTDAGPFVISAMAFLHFYDIYPEATLRWVAYLAGDVLCINLEDDATAVTSNRAFKSPTPSEAAVADGAEFDELKARRAGR
;
A
#
# COMPACT_ATOMS: atom_id res chain seq x y z
N MET A 1 -8.45 -47.04 23.91
CA MET A 1 -8.75 -46.98 22.47
C MET A 1 -7.41 -46.92 21.76
N ASP A 2 -6.83 -48.10 21.53
CA ASP A 2 -5.50 -48.22 20.92
C ASP A 2 -5.63 -48.07 19.41
N LEU A 3 -4.89 -47.11 18.86
CA LEU A 3 -4.76 -46.93 17.42
C LEU A 3 -3.99 -48.13 16.86
N VAL A 4 -4.69 -49.05 16.21
CA VAL A 4 -4.07 -50.17 15.50
C VAL A 4 -3.28 -49.59 14.31
N PRO A 5 -1.95 -49.72 14.27
CA PRO A 5 -1.17 -49.28 13.13
C PRO A 5 -1.56 -50.13 11.91
N ARG A 6 -2.04 -49.48 10.84
CA ARG A 6 -2.26 -50.15 9.55
C ARG A 6 -0.90 -50.49 8.94
N GLN A 7 -0.39 -51.68 9.26
CA GLN A 7 0.78 -52.25 8.61
C GLN A 7 0.48 -52.42 7.11
N GLY A 8 1.19 -51.69 6.26
CA GLY A 8 1.08 -51.82 4.80
C GLY A 8 1.24 -50.54 3.99
N TYR A 9 1.25 -49.36 4.62
CA TYR A 9 1.43 -48.11 3.88
C TYR A 9 2.92 -47.75 3.77
N ARG A 10 3.50 -47.76 2.56
CA ARG A 10 4.88 -47.33 2.34
C ARG A 10 4.89 -45.84 2.03
N MET A 11 5.86 -45.09 2.54
CA MET A 11 6.00 -43.65 2.23
C MET A 11 6.18 -43.36 0.71
N THR A 12 6.55 -44.38 -0.08
CA THR A 12 6.60 -44.33 -1.54
C THR A 12 5.23 -44.29 -2.22
N ASP A 13 4.15 -44.60 -1.51
CA ASP A 13 2.78 -44.61 -2.05
C ASP A 13 2.12 -43.22 -1.97
N PHE A 14 2.82 -42.22 -1.41
CA PHE A 14 2.40 -40.82 -1.42
C PHE A 14 2.82 -40.15 -2.74
N GLU A 15 1.85 -39.66 -3.50
CA GLU A 15 2.13 -38.78 -4.64
C GLU A 15 2.35 -37.34 -4.16
N THR A 16 3.43 -36.70 -4.61
CA THR A 16 3.64 -35.27 -4.37
C THR A 16 2.65 -34.49 -5.22
N PHE A 17 1.62 -33.92 -4.59
CA PHE A 17 0.70 -33.01 -5.25
C PHE A 17 1.43 -31.77 -5.76
N ARG A 18 1.78 -31.78 -7.05
CA ARG A 18 2.37 -30.63 -7.76
C ARG A 18 1.28 -29.92 -8.57
N LYS A 19 0.34 -29.26 -7.88
CA LYS A 19 -0.47 -28.26 -8.56
C LYS A 19 0.43 -27.07 -8.85
N THR A 20 0.72 -26.85 -10.13
CA THR A 20 1.30 -25.59 -10.60
C THR A 20 0.38 -24.47 -10.11
N LEU A 21 0.74 -23.84 -9.00
CA LEU A 21 0.22 -22.54 -8.66
C LEU A 21 0.60 -21.67 -9.84
N VAL A 22 -0.40 -21.23 -10.60
CA VAL A 22 -0.20 -20.24 -11.67
C VAL A 22 0.71 -19.19 -11.06
N PRO A 23 1.91 -18.94 -11.61
CA PRO A 23 2.77 -17.89 -11.11
C PRO A 23 1.90 -16.65 -11.04
N LEU A 24 1.79 -16.03 -9.87
CA LEU A 24 1.07 -14.78 -9.73
C LEU A 24 1.92 -13.74 -10.47
N LYS A 25 1.84 -13.76 -11.80
CA LYS A 25 2.60 -13.02 -12.79
C LYS A 25 2.03 -11.59 -12.82
N ARG A 26 1.92 -10.99 -11.65
CA ARG A 26 1.66 -9.57 -11.49
C ARG A 26 3.00 -8.95 -11.28
N ASP A 27 3.39 -8.08 -12.20
CA ASP A 27 4.62 -7.33 -12.05
C ASP A 27 4.65 -6.67 -10.65
N PRO A 28 5.82 -6.65 -9.99
CA PRO A 28 5.96 -5.93 -8.73
C PRO A 28 5.50 -4.49 -8.95
N THR A 29 4.56 -4.03 -8.14
CA THR A 29 3.99 -2.68 -8.31
C THR A 29 3.91 -1.96 -6.98
N ILE A 30 4.19 -0.66 -7.06
CA ILE A 30 3.99 0.29 -5.96
C ILE A 30 2.95 1.30 -6.42
N THR A 31 1.97 1.55 -5.56
CA THR A 31 0.94 2.55 -5.78
C THR A 31 1.11 3.67 -4.77
N VAL A 32 1.23 4.91 -5.23
CA VAL A 32 1.22 6.10 -4.38
C VAL A 32 -0.17 6.71 -4.44
N GLN A 33 -0.80 6.86 -3.28
CA GLN A 33 -2.15 7.40 -3.17
C GLN A 33 -2.10 8.90 -2.86
N LYS A 34 -3.13 9.62 -3.31
CA LYS A 34 -3.26 11.08 -3.11
C LYS A 34 -3.11 11.54 -1.65
N ARG A 35 -3.45 10.69 -0.68
CA ARG A 35 -3.42 11.00 0.76
C ARG A 35 -2.13 10.56 1.46
N GLY A 36 -1.06 10.33 0.69
CA GLY A 36 0.27 10.06 1.23
C GLY A 36 0.48 8.65 1.76
N THR A 37 -0.32 7.69 1.35
CA THR A 37 -0.06 6.27 1.60
C THR A 37 0.57 5.64 0.38
N MET A 38 1.48 4.69 0.59
CA MET A 38 1.99 3.83 -0.47
C MET A 38 1.54 2.40 -0.22
N SER A 39 1.18 1.68 -1.29
CA SER A 39 0.81 0.28 -1.21
C SER A 39 1.57 -0.59 -2.22
N LEU A 40 2.08 -1.71 -1.75
CA LEU A 40 2.80 -2.72 -2.52
C LEU A 40 1.86 -3.88 -2.81
N ASN A 41 1.92 -4.44 -4.02
CA ASN A 41 1.30 -5.73 -4.27
C ASN A 41 2.12 -6.88 -3.65
N LYS A 42 1.57 -8.09 -3.67
CA LYS A 42 2.25 -9.27 -3.12
C LYS A 42 3.60 -9.55 -3.81
N ALA A 43 3.69 -9.35 -5.12
CA ALA A 43 4.93 -9.58 -5.87
C ALA A 43 6.05 -8.63 -5.42
N ALA A 44 5.75 -7.35 -5.24
CA ALA A 44 6.70 -6.36 -4.71
C ALA A 44 7.14 -6.69 -3.27
N GLN A 45 6.20 -7.11 -2.41
CA GLN A 45 6.52 -7.50 -1.04
C GLN A 45 7.42 -8.72 -0.99
N VAL A 46 7.16 -9.74 -1.81
CA VAL A 46 8.01 -10.94 -1.92
C VAL A 46 9.37 -10.62 -2.54
N LEU A 47 9.42 -9.74 -3.54
CA LEU A 47 10.67 -9.31 -4.17
C LEU A 47 11.60 -8.60 -3.18
N LEU A 48 11.03 -7.89 -2.19
CA LEU A 48 11.75 -7.30 -1.06
C LEU A 48 12.13 -8.29 0.06
N GLY A 49 11.81 -9.58 -0.09
CA GLY A 49 12.04 -10.59 0.95
C GLY A 49 11.01 -10.59 2.08
N ALA A 50 9.81 -10.04 1.85
CA ALA A 50 8.71 -9.95 2.80
C ALA A 50 9.07 -9.30 4.16
N PRO A 51 9.66 -8.09 4.17
CA PRO A 51 10.11 -7.45 5.40
C PRO A 51 8.94 -6.94 6.24
N ALA A 52 9.14 -6.87 7.56
CA ALA A 52 8.19 -6.26 8.49
C ALA A 52 8.23 -4.72 8.44
N ALA A 53 9.38 -4.14 8.12
CA ALA A 53 9.57 -2.70 7.98
C ALA A 53 10.54 -2.37 6.85
N VAL A 54 10.39 -1.17 6.29
CA VAL A 54 11.23 -0.64 5.23
C VAL A 54 11.66 0.78 5.57
N GLU A 55 12.86 1.18 5.17
CA GLU A 55 13.21 2.60 5.12
C GLU A 55 12.83 3.18 3.76
N LEU A 56 12.52 4.47 3.75
CA LEU A 56 12.14 5.21 2.55
C LEU A 56 13.31 6.05 2.06
N LEU A 57 13.69 5.84 0.80
CA LEU A 57 14.82 6.49 0.15
C LEU A 57 14.31 7.33 -1.02
N TYR A 58 14.98 8.45 -1.28
CA TYR A 58 14.69 9.30 -2.44
C TYR A 58 15.99 9.69 -3.13
N ASP A 59 16.04 9.45 -4.44
CA ASP A 59 17.05 10.01 -5.33
C ASP A 59 16.44 11.22 -6.03
N ALA A 60 16.91 12.42 -5.67
CA ALA A 60 16.44 13.67 -6.24
C ALA A 60 16.91 13.88 -7.68
N SER A 61 18.05 13.31 -8.07
CA SER A 61 18.60 13.46 -9.43
C SER A 61 17.83 12.60 -10.42
N ALA A 62 17.49 11.37 -10.04
CA ALA A 62 16.73 10.44 -10.87
C ALA A 62 15.20 10.44 -10.57
N ARG A 63 14.73 11.32 -9.68
CA ARG A 63 13.35 11.38 -9.18
C ARG A 63 12.79 9.99 -8.82
N THR A 64 13.60 9.18 -8.15
CA THR A 64 13.30 7.78 -7.88
C THR A 64 13.03 7.56 -6.39
N ILE A 65 11.92 6.89 -6.07
CA ILE A 65 11.62 6.45 -4.70
C ILE A 65 12.15 5.04 -4.53
N GLY A 66 12.88 4.79 -3.45
CA GLY A 66 13.38 3.47 -3.06
C GLY A 66 12.78 3.00 -1.74
N LEU A 67 12.57 1.69 -1.61
CA LEU A 67 12.26 1.03 -0.36
C LEU A 67 13.33 -0.03 -0.08
N ARG A 68 13.97 0.05 1.09
CA ARG A 68 14.96 -0.94 1.51
C ARG A 68 14.50 -1.67 2.77
N PRO A 69 14.61 -3.01 2.84
CA PRO A 69 14.28 -3.77 4.05
C PRO A 69 15.09 -3.30 5.25
N VAL A 70 14.43 -3.10 6.39
CA VAL A 70 15.10 -2.80 7.67
C VAL A 70 14.50 -3.62 8.80
N SER A 71 15.22 -3.67 9.92
CA SER A 71 14.69 -4.24 11.16
C SER A 71 13.43 -3.48 11.60
N ALA A 72 12.42 -4.20 12.08
CA ALA A 72 11.23 -3.59 12.67
C ALA A 72 11.50 -2.74 13.92
N ARG A 73 12.71 -2.83 14.49
CA ARG A 73 13.17 -2.02 15.62
C ARG A 73 13.98 -0.79 15.21
N ALA A 74 14.19 -0.56 13.91
CA ALA A 74 14.90 0.62 13.45
C ALA A 74 14.02 1.87 13.63
N ASP A 75 14.58 2.93 14.22
CA ASP A 75 13.84 4.17 14.52
C ASP A 75 13.31 4.89 13.25
N HIS A 76 13.97 4.68 12.11
CA HIS A 76 13.61 5.23 10.80
C HIS A 76 12.83 4.22 9.93
N GLY A 77 12.44 3.07 10.49
CA GLY A 77 11.70 2.03 9.79
C GLY A 77 10.20 2.33 9.71
N TYR A 78 9.64 2.22 8.52
CA TYR A 78 8.21 2.28 8.27
C TYR A 78 7.61 0.88 8.21
N CYS A 79 6.69 0.57 9.13
CA CYS A 79 6.08 -0.76 9.22
C CYS A 79 5.18 -1.05 8.01
N LEU A 80 5.42 -2.19 7.36
CA LEU A 80 4.61 -2.71 6.27
C LEU A 80 3.40 -3.46 6.86
N ARG A 81 2.16 -3.03 6.55
CA ARG A 81 0.94 -3.64 7.11
C ARG A 81 0.04 -4.20 6.02
N SER A 82 -0.54 -5.38 6.21
CA SER A 82 -1.58 -5.87 5.30
C SER A 82 -2.87 -5.05 5.46
N SER A 83 -3.38 -4.50 4.35
CA SER A 83 -4.65 -3.75 4.36
C SER A 83 -5.88 -4.64 4.54
N THR A 84 -5.79 -5.93 4.20
CA THR A 84 -6.93 -6.86 4.21
C THR A 84 -6.89 -7.83 5.39
N GLY A 85 -5.89 -7.72 6.27
CA GLY A 85 -5.65 -8.68 7.35
C GLY A 85 -5.21 -10.06 6.87
N THR A 86 -4.93 -10.22 5.58
CA THR A 86 -4.46 -11.47 4.96
C THR A 86 -3.09 -11.28 4.34
N ASP A 87 -2.28 -12.35 4.28
CA ASP A 87 -0.93 -12.30 3.69
C ASP A 87 -0.92 -12.16 2.15
N ALA A 88 -2.10 -12.14 1.53
CA ALA A 88 -2.31 -11.96 0.10
C ALA A 88 -2.59 -10.50 -0.30
N GLY A 89 -2.91 -9.64 0.67
CA GLY A 89 -3.40 -8.29 0.44
C GLY A 89 -2.33 -7.29 0.03
N PRO A 90 -2.73 -6.11 -0.46
CA PRO A 90 -1.78 -5.03 -0.64
C PRO A 90 -1.20 -4.63 0.72
N PHE A 91 0.11 -4.47 0.75
CA PHE A 91 0.87 -4.07 1.93
C PHE A 91 1.04 -2.55 1.92
N VAL A 92 0.64 -1.89 2.99
CA VAL A 92 0.55 -0.43 3.07
C VAL A 92 1.57 0.12 4.04
N ILE A 93 2.14 1.26 3.69
CA ILE A 93 2.97 2.10 4.54
C ILE A 93 2.44 3.53 4.56
N SER A 94 2.55 4.17 5.71
CA SER A 94 2.27 5.59 5.87
C SER A 94 3.50 6.37 5.40
N ALA A 95 3.42 6.94 4.19
CA ALA A 95 4.52 7.66 3.57
C ALA A 95 4.31 9.17 3.55
N MET A 96 3.28 9.67 4.27
CA MET A 96 2.82 11.05 4.17
C MET A 96 3.96 12.04 4.47
N ALA A 97 4.66 11.86 5.58
CA ALA A 97 5.78 12.73 5.96
C ALA A 97 6.91 12.72 4.92
N PHE A 98 7.23 11.55 4.36
CA PHE A 98 8.27 11.39 3.33
C PHE A 98 7.87 12.09 2.03
N LEU A 99 6.65 11.86 1.56
CA LEU A 99 6.15 12.46 0.31
C LEU A 99 6.05 13.98 0.44
N HIS A 100 5.61 14.48 1.60
CA HIS A 100 5.62 15.91 1.89
C HIS A 100 7.03 16.51 1.94
N PHE A 101 7.98 15.81 2.56
CA PHE A 101 9.35 16.30 2.72
C PHE A 101 10.08 16.47 1.39
N TYR A 102 9.79 15.61 0.40
CA TYR A 102 10.39 15.66 -0.93
C TYR A 102 9.48 16.29 -2.01
N ASP A 103 8.38 16.93 -1.60
CA ASP A 103 7.40 17.58 -2.48
C ASP A 103 6.81 16.67 -3.58
N ILE A 104 6.54 15.41 -3.21
CA ILE A 104 5.95 14.40 -4.10
C ILE A 104 4.43 14.37 -3.88
N TYR A 105 3.70 15.16 -4.66
CA TYR A 105 2.24 15.31 -4.56
C TYR A 105 1.53 14.79 -5.81
N PRO A 106 1.19 13.49 -5.89
CA PRO A 106 0.43 12.99 -7.02
C PRO A 106 -1.02 13.50 -6.94
N GLU A 107 -1.51 14.14 -8.01
CA GLU A 107 -2.87 14.68 -8.08
C GLU A 107 -3.96 13.59 -8.05
N ALA A 108 -3.58 12.38 -8.49
CA ALA A 108 -4.38 11.17 -8.53
C ALA A 108 -3.63 10.00 -7.89
N THR A 109 -4.32 8.89 -7.60
CA THR A 109 -3.65 7.66 -7.19
C THR A 109 -2.98 7.03 -8.40
N LEU A 110 -1.66 6.84 -8.33
CA LEU A 110 -0.84 6.38 -9.44
C LEU A 110 -0.13 5.08 -9.06
N ARG A 111 0.02 4.18 -10.03
CA ARG A 111 0.71 2.89 -9.88
C ARG A 111 1.86 2.79 -10.87
N TRP A 112 3.03 2.45 -10.36
CA TRP A 112 4.23 2.18 -11.14
C TRP A 112 4.59 0.70 -11.06
N VAL A 113 5.21 0.21 -12.13
CA VAL A 113 5.97 -1.04 -12.10
C VAL A 113 7.26 -0.76 -11.33
N ALA A 114 7.54 -1.59 -10.33
CA ALA A 114 8.74 -1.47 -9.52
C ALA A 114 9.85 -2.37 -10.06
N TYR A 115 11.10 -1.99 -9.84
CA TYR A 115 12.27 -2.81 -10.17
C TYR A 115 13.19 -2.91 -8.96
N LEU A 116 13.96 -3.99 -8.88
CA LEU A 116 14.91 -4.19 -7.79
C LEU A 116 16.30 -3.75 -8.25
N ALA A 117 16.90 -2.80 -7.53
CA ALA A 117 18.28 -2.36 -7.71
C ALA A 117 19.08 -2.73 -6.45
N GLY A 118 19.77 -3.87 -6.49
CA GLY A 118 20.40 -4.43 -5.29
C GLY A 118 19.37 -4.93 -4.29
N ASP A 119 19.33 -4.32 -3.10
CA ASP A 119 18.35 -4.59 -2.04
C ASP A 119 17.25 -3.52 -1.95
N VAL A 120 17.24 -2.55 -2.87
CA VAL A 120 16.27 -1.45 -2.90
C VAL A 120 15.23 -1.70 -3.99
N LEU A 121 13.96 -1.72 -3.60
CA LEU A 121 12.84 -1.73 -4.53
C LEU A 121 12.52 -0.29 -4.96
N CYS A 122 12.63 -0.02 -6.25
CA CYS A 122 12.58 1.32 -6.80
C CYS A 122 11.37 1.53 -7.70
N ILE A 123 10.87 2.77 -7.72
CA ILE A 123 10.03 3.31 -8.79
C ILE A 123 10.61 4.64 -9.25
N ASN A 124 10.70 4.83 -10.56
CA ASN A 124 11.02 6.13 -11.11
C ASN A 124 9.72 6.91 -11.33
N LEU A 125 9.64 8.12 -10.76
CA LEU A 125 8.44 8.95 -10.88
C LEU A 125 8.27 9.57 -12.27
N GLU A 126 9.30 9.53 -13.11
CA GLU A 126 9.25 9.96 -14.51
C GLU A 126 8.76 8.86 -15.47
N ASP A 127 8.71 7.60 -15.02
CA ASP A 127 8.19 6.49 -15.82
C ASP A 127 6.66 6.58 -15.93
N ASP A 128 6.12 5.94 -16.97
CA ASP A 128 4.68 5.84 -17.19
C ASP A 128 3.96 5.21 -15.98
N ALA A 129 3.01 5.95 -15.43
CA ALA A 129 2.19 5.52 -14.30
C ALA A 129 0.78 5.16 -14.76
N THR A 130 0.24 4.06 -14.23
CA THR A 130 -1.17 3.74 -14.42
C THR A 130 -2.02 4.44 -13.37
N ALA A 131 -2.94 5.30 -13.80
CA ALA A 131 -3.93 5.89 -12.91
C ALA A 131 -4.86 4.80 -12.35
N VAL A 132 -4.98 4.74 -11.02
CA VAL A 132 -5.86 3.80 -10.34
C VAL A 132 -7.15 4.51 -9.99
N THR A 133 -8.18 4.27 -10.80
CA THR A 133 -9.54 4.70 -10.49
C THR A 133 -10.22 3.68 -9.58
N SER A 134 -10.99 4.18 -8.61
CA SER A 134 -11.74 3.33 -7.68
C SER A 134 -12.91 2.65 -8.41
N ASN A 135 -12.99 1.32 -8.36
CA ASN A 135 -14.19 0.55 -8.76
C ASN A 135 -15.34 0.65 -7.76
N ARG A 136 -15.19 1.40 -6.66
CA ARG A 136 -16.32 1.70 -5.78
C ARG A 136 -17.20 2.69 -6.53
N ALA A 137 -18.26 2.19 -7.17
CA ALA A 137 -19.37 2.99 -7.65
C ALA A 137 -19.68 3.99 -6.55
N PHE A 138 -19.48 5.27 -6.85
CA PHE A 138 -19.99 6.35 -6.04
C PHE A 138 -21.49 6.13 -6.01
N LYS A 139 -22.02 5.54 -4.94
CA LYS A 139 -23.45 5.62 -4.67
C LYS A 139 -23.66 7.09 -4.38
N SER A 140 -24.01 7.84 -5.41
CA SER A 140 -24.51 9.21 -5.25
C SER A 140 -25.50 9.18 -4.10
N PRO A 141 -25.39 10.07 -3.09
CA PRO A 141 -26.50 10.23 -2.17
C PRO A 141 -27.73 10.56 -3.01
N THR A 142 -28.72 9.66 -2.97
CA THR A 142 -30.02 9.87 -3.60
C THR A 142 -30.58 11.18 -3.07
N PRO A 143 -30.95 12.15 -3.92
CA PRO A 143 -31.59 13.37 -3.46
C PRO A 143 -33.03 13.02 -3.10
N SER A 144 -33.33 12.94 -1.79
CA SER A 144 -34.69 12.94 -1.29
C SER A 144 -34.74 13.59 0.09
N GLU A 145 -35.00 14.90 0.05
CA GLU A 145 -35.98 15.58 0.91
C GLU A 145 -35.69 15.68 2.42
N ALA A 146 -34.91 16.70 2.79
CA ALA A 146 -35.24 17.59 3.90
C ALA A 146 -34.54 18.95 3.68
N ALA A 147 -35.30 19.90 3.15
CA ALA A 147 -34.94 21.31 3.16
C ALA A 147 -35.27 21.94 4.53
N VAL A 148 -34.68 23.12 4.74
CA VAL A 148 -35.05 24.22 5.66
C VAL A 148 -34.71 24.14 7.17
N ALA A 149 -33.57 24.75 7.51
CA ALA A 149 -33.41 25.71 8.63
C ALA A 149 -32.02 26.36 8.43
N ASP A 150 -31.96 27.43 7.64
CA ASP A 150 -31.97 28.83 8.10
C ASP A 150 -30.55 29.30 8.45
N GLY A 151 -30.10 30.30 7.70
CA GLY A 151 -28.76 30.85 7.78
C GLY A 151 -28.80 32.15 8.55
N ALA A 152 -28.00 32.27 9.62
CA ALA A 152 -27.42 33.50 10.14
C ALA A 152 -26.65 33.22 11.45
N GLU A 153 -25.47 32.61 11.41
CA GLU A 153 -24.62 32.59 12.62
C GLU A 153 -23.13 32.33 12.35
N PHE A 154 -22.54 32.96 11.32
CA PHE A 154 -21.09 32.83 11.09
C PHE A 154 -20.34 34.16 10.87
N ASP A 155 -21.01 35.31 10.99
CA ASP A 155 -20.39 36.62 10.78
C ASP A 155 -20.09 37.42 12.07
N GLU A 156 -20.53 36.95 13.25
CA GLU A 156 -20.32 37.71 14.50
C GLU A 156 -19.05 37.31 15.28
N LEU A 157 -18.42 36.18 14.95
CA LEU A 157 -17.20 35.72 15.64
C LEU A 157 -15.90 36.33 15.06
N LYS A 158 -15.96 37.04 13.93
CA LYS A 158 -14.81 37.79 13.36
C LYS A 158 -14.73 39.25 13.83
N ALA A 159 -15.80 39.83 14.37
CA ALA A 159 -15.81 41.23 14.80
C ALA A 159 -15.23 41.48 16.21
N ARG A 160 -14.97 40.43 17.01
CA ARG A 160 -14.44 40.56 18.39
C ARG A 160 -12.92 40.37 18.53
N ARG A 161 -12.17 40.27 17.42
CA ARG A 161 -10.71 40.09 17.45
C ARG A 161 -9.90 41.07 16.58
N ALA A 162 -10.46 42.23 16.22
CA ALA A 162 -9.69 43.30 15.57
C ALA A 162 -10.13 44.70 16.08
N GLY A 163 -9.28 45.36 16.87
CA GLY A 163 -9.40 46.76 17.37
C GLY A 163 -10.26 46.87 18.63
N ARG A 164 -9.82 47.37 19.79
CA ARG A 164 -9.10 48.62 20.09
C ARG A 164 -9.70 49.84 19.42
#